data_AF-A0A7S1RMG7-F1
#
_entry.id   AF-A0A7S1RMG7-F1
#
_cell.length_a   1.000
_cell.length_b   1.000
_cell.length_c   1.000
_cell.angle_alpha   90.00
_cell.angle_beta   90.00
_cell.angle_gamma   90.00
#
_symmetry.space_group_name_H-M   'P 1'
#
loop_
_entity.id
_entity.type
_entity.pdbx_description
1 polymer ?
#
loop_
_entity_poly.entity_id
_entity_poly.type
_entity_poly.pdbx_seq_one_letter_code
_entity_poly.pdbx_strand_id
1 'polypeptide(L)'
;AVFRGGDEEAELREIMEEFCGEVLEPLSKILLGSAHQEVEQAAELLATDATALFAHSKPGLERIFAHYARTTQKAPQQHWISDDISKFVRDFGLAAELSQRPLQQIFRCCVSHERFDLKDMSFSAFQLALVIIAQRIHTTFKYCPTDKVVLLFHRLNAAAREERHAGPKPPNCGSLILGLPSMAALGLQDGPSSPGASGAAARTSSASGTAAAA
;
A
#
# COMPACT_ATOMS: atom_id res chain seq x y z
N ALA A 1 -8.00 -58.78 28.88
CA ALA A 1 -8.52 -57.41 28.89
C ALA A 1 -7.38 -56.44 28.59
N VAL A 2 -7.07 -56.27 27.31
CA VAL A 2 -6.15 -55.25 26.75
C VAL A 2 -6.64 -55.03 25.31
N PHE A 3 -6.48 -53.83 24.74
CA PHE A 3 -6.91 -53.39 23.39
C PHE A 3 -8.30 -52.73 23.25
N ARG A 4 -8.61 -51.72 24.07
CA ARG A 4 -9.71 -50.78 23.74
C ARG A 4 -9.28 -49.31 23.58
N GLY A 5 -8.01 -48.97 23.81
CA GLY A 5 -7.53 -47.59 23.71
C GLY A 5 -6.96 -47.19 22.35
N GLY A 6 -6.78 -48.14 21.41
CA GLY A 6 -6.14 -47.86 20.12
C GLY A 6 -7.05 -47.18 19.10
N ASP A 7 -8.35 -47.52 19.10
CA ASP A 7 -9.31 -46.94 18.15
C ASP A 7 -9.65 -45.48 18.50
N GLU A 8 -9.83 -45.16 19.78
CA GLU A 8 -10.16 -43.78 20.21
C GLU A 8 -9.00 -42.81 19.95
N GLU A 9 -7.75 -43.27 20.06
CA GLU A 9 -6.57 -42.45 19.76
C GLU A 9 -6.41 -42.21 18.24
N ALA A 10 -6.80 -43.19 17.42
CA ALA A 10 -6.79 -43.06 15.96
C ALA A 10 -7.88 -42.09 15.48
N GLU A 11 -9.10 -42.22 16.01
CA GLU A 11 -10.21 -41.33 15.69
C GLU A 11 -9.93 -39.88 16.12
N LEU A 12 -9.33 -39.68 17.30
CA LEU A 12 -8.93 -38.34 17.76
C LEU A 12 -7.86 -37.71 16.86
N ARG A 13 -6.90 -38.50 16.35
CA ARG A 13 -5.89 -37.98 15.40
C ARG A 13 -6.52 -37.55 14.10
N GLU A 14 -7.44 -38.34 13.56
CA GLU A 14 -8.14 -38.03 12.31
C GLU A 14 -8.95 -36.73 12.44
N ILE A 15 -9.72 -36.57 13.52
CA ILE A 15 -10.48 -35.34 13.81
C ILE A 15 -9.54 -34.14 13.97
N MET A 16 -8.38 -34.33 14.61
CA MET A 16 -7.42 -33.24 14.82
C MET A 16 -6.72 -32.84 13.52
N GLU A 17 -6.40 -33.80 12.65
CA GLU A 17 -5.86 -33.53 11.30
C GLU A 17 -6.89 -32.80 10.44
N GLU A 18 -8.16 -33.21 10.49
CA GLU A 18 -9.27 -32.54 9.80
C GLU A 18 -9.46 -31.11 10.31
N PHE A 19 -9.48 -30.89 11.64
CA PHE A 19 -9.55 -29.55 12.21
C PHE A 19 -8.34 -28.68 11.82
N CYS A 20 -7.14 -29.26 11.78
CA CYS A 20 -5.95 -28.53 11.35
C CYS A 20 -6.04 -28.11 9.87
N GLY A 21 -6.47 -29.02 8.99
CA GLY A 21 -6.57 -28.77 7.55
C GLY A 21 -7.74 -27.86 7.17
N GLU A 22 -8.92 -28.06 7.77
CA GLU A 22 -10.13 -27.33 7.39
C GLU A 22 -10.30 -26.00 8.11
N VAL A 23 -9.78 -25.85 9.33
CA VAL A 23 -10.00 -24.66 10.15
C VAL A 23 -8.70 -23.89 10.35
N LEU A 24 -7.66 -24.53 10.89
CA LEU A 24 -6.42 -23.82 11.23
C LEU A 24 -5.64 -23.36 10.01
N GLU A 25 -5.57 -24.16 8.93
CA GLU A 25 -4.83 -23.77 7.74
C GLU A 25 -5.48 -22.57 7.01
N PRO A 26 -6.80 -22.51 6.77
CA PRO A 26 -7.45 -21.32 6.20
C PRO A 26 -7.35 -20.11 7.12
N LEU A 27 -7.55 -20.29 8.44
CA LEU A 27 -7.33 -19.21 9.41
C LEU A 27 -5.89 -18.73 9.40
N SER A 28 -4.91 -19.62 9.25
CA SER A 28 -3.50 -19.24 9.12
C SER A 28 -3.28 -18.42 7.85
N LYS A 29 -3.84 -18.82 6.71
CA LYS A 29 -3.73 -18.07 5.45
C LYS A 29 -4.37 -16.68 5.56
N ILE A 30 -5.50 -16.58 6.27
CA ILE A 30 -6.23 -15.32 6.48
C ILE A 30 -5.52 -14.42 7.51
N LEU A 31 -5.09 -14.98 8.65
CA LEU A 31 -4.57 -14.24 9.80
C LEU A 31 -3.07 -13.97 9.72
N LEU A 32 -2.31 -14.97 9.25
CA LEU A 32 -0.89 -14.84 9.01
C LEU A 32 -0.61 -14.32 7.62
N GLY A 33 -1.59 -14.24 6.71
CA GLY A 33 -1.44 -13.67 5.37
C GLY A 33 -0.50 -14.48 4.48
N SER A 34 -0.86 -14.69 3.23
CA SER A 34 0.04 -15.28 2.23
C SER A 34 1.13 -14.30 1.78
N ALA A 35 1.73 -13.51 2.68
CA ALA A 35 2.68 -12.46 2.30
C ALA A 35 3.89 -13.01 1.53
N HIS A 36 4.25 -14.29 1.71
CA HIS A 36 5.26 -14.91 0.85
C HIS A 36 4.78 -15.05 -0.60
N GLN A 37 3.55 -15.55 -0.80
CA GLN A 37 2.90 -15.60 -2.10
C GLN A 37 2.70 -14.20 -2.70
N GLU A 38 2.33 -13.22 -1.88
CA GLU A 38 2.20 -11.82 -2.33
C GLU A 38 3.55 -11.26 -2.78
N VAL A 39 4.65 -11.62 -2.12
CA VAL A 39 6.00 -11.23 -2.57
C VAL A 39 6.36 -11.89 -3.90
N GLU A 40 6.05 -13.17 -4.09
CA GLU A 40 6.28 -13.85 -5.37
C GLU A 40 5.47 -13.21 -6.50
N GLN A 41 4.17 -12.96 -6.28
CA GLN A 41 3.31 -12.25 -7.23
C GLN A 41 3.80 -10.83 -7.50
N ALA A 42 4.27 -10.12 -6.47
CA ALA A 42 4.85 -8.79 -6.63
C ALA A 42 6.15 -8.82 -7.44
N ALA A 43 7.00 -9.83 -7.23
CA ALA A 43 8.23 -10.02 -7.98
C ALA A 43 7.96 -10.35 -9.45
N GLU A 44 6.99 -11.22 -9.71
CA GLU A 44 6.54 -11.53 -11.07
C GLU A 44 5.99 -10.27 -11.77
N LEU A 45 5.09 -9.53 -11.13
CA LEU A 45 4.53 -8.29 -11.67
C LEU A 45 5.61 -7.23 -11.94
N LEU A 46 6.60 -7.11 -11.06
CA LEU A 46 7.72 -6.18 -11.22
C LEU A 46 8.63 -6.57 -12.39
N ALA A 47 8.75 -7.87 -12.69
CA ALA A 47 9.55 -8.41 -13.79
C ALA A 47 8.81 -8.41 -15.14
N THR A 48 7.48 -8.31 -15.12
CA THR A 48 6.64 -8.28 -16.32
C THR A 48 6.01 -6.90 -16.50
N ASP A 49 4.74 -6.75 -16.12
CA ASP A 49 3.87 -5.64 -16.51
C ASP A 49 4.29 -4.29 -15.92
N ALA A 50 4.85 -4.31 -14.70
CA ALA A 50 5.23 -3.09 -14.00
C ALA A 50 6.68 -2.64 -14.30
N THR A 51 7.46 -3.41 -15.07
CA THR A 51 8.88 -3.14 -15.33
C THR A 51 9.10 -1.72 -15.87
N ALA A 52 8.36 -1.35 -16.91
CA ALA A 52 8.50 -0.04 -17.55
C ALA A 52 8.05 1.10 -16.60
N LEU A 53 6.99 0.87 -15.83
CA LEU A 53 6.48 1.83 -14.85
C LEU A 53 7.53 2.14 -13.77
N PHE A 54 8.14 1.10 -13.20
CA PHE A 54 9.17 1.26 -12.17
C PHE A 54 10.47 1.84 -12.73
N ALA A 55 10.88 1.48 -13.94
CA ALA A 55 12.03 2.09 -14.60
C ALA A 55 11.84 3.60 -14.79
N HIS A 56 10.64 4.03 -15.20
CA HIS A 56 10.32 5.44 -15.42
C HIS A 56 10.15 6.22 -14.09
N SER A 57 9.58 5.56 -13.09
CA SER A 57 9.35 6.13 -11.75
C SER A 57 10.60 6.14 -10.86
N LYS A 58 11.66 5.42 -11.26
CA LYS A 58 12.85 5.14 -10.45
C LYS A 58 13.47 6.37 -9.78
N PRO A 59 13.71 7.51 -10.46
CA PRO A 59 14.35 8.67 -9.80
C PRO A 59 13.52 9.25 -8.65
N GLY A 60 12.19 9.22 -8.76
CA GLY A 60 11.28 9.66 -7.70
C GLY A 60 11.30 8.70 -6.52
N LEU A 61 11.26 7.39 -6.82
CA LEU A 61 11.31 6.33 -5.82
C LEU A 61 12.65 6.30 -5.08
N GLU A 62 13.77 6.51 -5.77
CA GLU A 62 15.11 6.60 -5.16
C GLU A 62 15.18 7.80 -4.20
N ARG A 63 14.57 8.94 -4.55
CA ARG A 63 14.49 10.09 -3.63
C ARG A 63 13.67 9.76 -2.38
N ILE A 64 12.56 9.04 -2.53
CA ILE A 64 11.77 8.56 -1.40
C ILE A 64 12.62 7.63 -0.53
N PHE A 65 13.23 6.63 -1.14
CA PHE A 65 14.07 5.68 -0.44
C PHE A 65 15.21 6.38 0.32
N ALA A 66 15.99 7.23 -0.35
CA ALA A 66 17.10 7.95 0.25
C ALA A 66 16.67 8.89 1.39
N HIS A 67 15.45 9.42 1.38
CA HIS A 67 14.96 10.31 2.43
C HIS A 67 14.75 9.60 3.78
N TYR A 68 14.26 8.36 3.75
CA TYR A 68 14.05 7.56 4.96
C TYR A 68 15.21 6.62 5.26
N ALA A 69 16.07 6.35 4.28
CA ALA A 69 17.17 5.43 4.42
C ALA A 69 18.22 5.94 5.41
N ARG A 70 18.82 4.97 6.10
CA ARG A 70 19.96 5.20 6.98
C ARG A 70 21.23 4.79 6.24
N THR A 71 22.29 5.54 6.49
CA THR A 71 23.64 5.13 6.11
C THR A 71 24.38 4.81 7.40
N THR A 72 24.88 3.60 7.54
CA THR A 72 25.72 3.22 8.68
C THR A 72 27.17 3.17 8.23
N GLN A 73 28.11 3.40 9.16
CA GLN A 73 29.54 3.28 8.82
C GLN A 73 29.92 1.85 8.36
N LYS A 74 29.15 0.84 8.76
CA LYS A 74 29.39 -0.57 8.43
C LYS A 74 28.81 -0.98 7.08
N ALA A 75 27.73 -0.34 6.65
CA ALA A 75 27.08 -0.57 5.36
C ALA A 75 26.92 0.78 4.65
N PRO A 76 27.81 1.13 3.72
CA PRO A 76 27.72 2.38 2.99
C PRO A 76 26.47 2.44 2.07
N GLN A 77 25.82 1.29 1.86
CA GLN A 77 24.56 1.21 1.13
C GLN A 77 23.39 1.68 2.00
N GLN A 78 22.58 2.56 1.43
CA GLN A 78 21.32 3.03 2.00
C GLN A 78 20.37 1.85 2.19
N HIS A 79 19.80 1.74 3.39
CA HIS A 79 18.85 0.69 3.73
C HIS A 79 17.77 1.23 4.67
N TRP A 80 16.63 0.53 4.68
CA TRP A 80 15.51 0.81 5.57
C TRP A 80 15.42 -0.26 6.65
N ILE A 81 15.20 0.17 7.89
CA ILE A 81 14.73 -0.74 8.94
C ILE A 81 13.20 -0.72 9.03
N SER A 82 12.65 -1.62 9.83
CA SER A 82 11.21 -1.73 10.08
C SER A 82 10.53 -0.44 10.56
N ASP A 83 11.25 0.42 11.30
CA ASP A 83 10.74 1.73 11.72
C ASP A 83 10.65 2.72 10.56
N ASP A 84 11.56 2.62 9.57
CA ASP A 84 11.63 3.56 8.45
C ASP A 84 10.43 3.35 7.50
N ILE A 85 10.04 2.10 7.23
CA ILE A 85 8.82 1.81 6.45
C ILE A 85 7.56 2.26 7.20
N SER A 86 7.54 2.13 8.53
CA SER A 86 6.42 2.57 9.37
C SER A 86 6.29 4.10 9.36
N LYS A 87 7.42 4.82 9.32
CA LYS A 87 7.45 6.27 9.16
C LYS A 87 6.99 6.69 7.76
N PHE A 88 7.48 6.04 6.71
CA PHE A 88 7.05 6.26 5.33
C PHE A 88 5.52 6.13 5.18
N VAL A 89 4.94 5.02 5.64
CA VAL A 89 3.49 4.79 5.57
C VAL A 89 2.70 5.87 6.31
N ARG A 90 3.22 6.39 7.42
CA ARG A 90 2.59 7.48 8.18
C ARG A 90 2.67 8.81 7.45
N ASP A 91 3.85 9.18 6.95
CA ASP A 91 4.10 10.47 6.32
C ASP A 91 3.35 10.62 4.99
N PHE A 92 3.06 9.50 4.30
CA PHE A 92 2.21 9.46 3.10
C PHE A 92 0.73 9.19 3.39
N GLY A 93 0.30 9.20 4.66
CA GLY A 93 -1.11 9.05 5.03
C GLY A 93 -1.72 7.69 4.69
N LEU A 94 -0.89 6.64 4.64
CA LEU A 94 -1.31 5.26 4.34
C LEU A 94 -1.63 4.45 5.61
N ALA A 95 -1.25 4.96 6.79
CA ALA A 95 -1.37 4.25 8.07
C ALA A 95 -2.82 3.95 8.50
N ALA A 96 -3.81 4.66 7.94
CA ALA A 96 -5.24 4.40 8.21
C ALA A 96 -5.74 3.11 7.52
N GLU A 97 -5.09 2.70 6.43
CA GLU A 97 -5.49 1.54 5.61
C GLU A 97 -4.59 0.33 5.83
N LEU A 98 -3.34 0.57 6.23
CA LEU A 98 -2.38 -0.47 6.57
C LEU A 98 -2.08 -0.44 8.06
N SER A 99 -2.64 -1.41 8.78
CA SER A 99 -2.28 -1.62 10.18
C SER A 99 -0.83 -2.06 10.33
N GLN A 100 -0.26 -1.83 11.52
CA GLN A 100 1.17 -2.06 11.79
C GLN A 100 1.58 -3.51 11.58
N ARG A 101 0.76 -4.50 11.99
CA ARG A 101 1.10 -5.92 11.91
C ARG A 101 1.28 -6.40 10.45
N PRO A 102 0.32 -6.18 9.53
CA PRO A 102 0.51 -6.39 8.10
C PRO A 102 1.75 -5.71 7.53
N LEU A 103 2.03 -4.46 7.93
CA LEU A 103 3.19 -3.72 7.43
C LEU A 103 4.53 -4.37 7.83
N GLN A 104 4.63 -4.77 9.10
CA GLN A 104 5.81 -5.48 9.62
C GLN A 104 6.02 -6.81 8.90
N GLN A 105 4.93 -7.49 8.56
CA GLN A 105 5.01 -8.71 7.79
C GLN A 105 5.51 -8.46 6.36
N ILE A 106 4.98 -7.45 5.66
CA ILE A 106 5.46 -7.06 4.33
C ILE A 106 6.97 -6.80 4.38
N PHE A 107 7.42 -6.03 5.37
CA PHE A 107 8.85 -5.75 5.56
C PHE A 107 9.67 -7.03 5.67
N ARG A 108 9.30 -7.94 6.58
CA ARG A 108 10.02 -9.20 6.78
C ARG A 108 10.05 -10.06 5.52
N CYS A 109 8.92 -10.19 4.83
CA CYS A 109 8.83 -11.01 3.62
C CYS A 109 9.66 -10.43 2.46
N CYS A 110 9.65 -9.12 2.24
CA CYS A 110 10.46 -8.47 1.21
C CYS A 110 11.97 -8.59 1.51
N VAL A 111 12.37 -8.41 2.77
CA VAL A 111 13.78 -8.56 3.19
C VAL A 111 14.26 -10.00 3.00
N SER A 112 13.46 -10.99 3.43
CA SER A 112 13.83 -12.41 3.29
C SER A 112 13.90 -12.89 1.83
N HIS A 113 13.20 -12.24 0.90
CA HIS A 113 13.17 -12.64 -0.50
C HIS A 113 14.50 -12.41 -1.24
N GLU A 114 15.30 -11.43 -0.82
CA GLU A 114 16.56 -11.08 -1.52
C GLU A 114 17.70 -12.09 -1.33
N ARG A 115 17.46 -13.22 -0.64
CA ARG A 115 18.42 -14.31 -0.39
C ARG A 115 19.69 -13.92 0.37
N PHE A 116 19.80 -12.66 0.80
CA PHE A 116 20.86 -12.19 1.68
C PHE A 116 20.32 -12.09 3.10
N ASP A 117 21.10 -12.50 4.10
CA ASP A 117 20.81 -12.36 5.55
C ASP A 117 20.85 -10.87 6.01
N LEU A 118 20.47 -9.95 5.14
CA LEU A 118 20.28 -8.56 5.49
C LEU A 118 19.05 -8.49 6.39
N LYS A 119 19.19 -7.78 7.51
CA LYS A 119 18.05 -7.43 8.38
C LYS A 119 17.31 -6.19 7.88
N ASP A 120 17.86 -5.57 6.85
CA ASP A 120 17.49 -4.26 6.37
C ASP A 120 16.99 -4.37 4.93
N MET A 121 16.02 -3.54 4.59
CA MET A 121 15.37 -3.48 3.30
C MET A 121 16.19 -2.64 2.33
N SER A 122 16.63 -3.27 1.24
CA SER A 122 17.27 -2.60 0.12
C SER A 122 16.25 -1.85 -0.75
N PHE A 123 16.73 -1.17 -1.78
CA PHE A 123 15.86 -0.47 -2.73
C PHE A 123 14.95 -1.42 -3.53
N SER A 124 15.43 -2.60 -3.92
CA SER A 124 14.61 -3.58 -4.65
C SER A 124 13.55 -4.21 -3.76
N ALA A 125 13.89 -4.53 -2.49
CA ALA A 125 12.91 -4.96 -1.50
C ALA A 125 11.86 -3.88 -1.21
N PHE A 126 12.24 -2.60 -1.23
CA PHE A 126 11.30 -1.49 -1.16
C PHE A 126 10.35 -1.43 -2.36
N GLN A 127 10.83 -1.66 -3.59
CA GLN A 127 9.96 -1.73 -4.77
C GLN A 127 8.93 -2.87 -4.65
N LEU A 128 9.34 -4.05 -4.16
CA LEU A 128 8.41 -5.15 -3.87
C LEU A 128 7.37 -4.74 -2.83
N ALA A 129 7.81 -4.10 -1.75
CA ALA A 129 6.90 -3.63 -0.70
C ALA A 129 5.85 -2.66 -1.25
N LEU A 130 6.22 -1.75 -2.16
CA LEU A 130 5.29 -0.82 -2.81
C LEU A 130 4.23 -1.55 -3.64
N VAL A 131 4.60 -2.60 -4.38
CA VAL A 131 3.64 -3.41 -5.13
C VAL A 131 2.64 -4.06 -4.18
N ILE A 132 3.12 -4.69 -3.10
CA ILE A 132 2.25 -5.37 -2.12
C ILE A 132 1.33 -4.36 -1.41
N ILE A 133 1.86 -3.21 -1.01
CA ILE A 133 1.10 -2.11 -0.42
C ILE A 133 -0.01 -1.66 -1.37
N ALA A 134 0.30 -1.49 -2.65
CA ALA A 134 -0.68 -1.11 -3.66
C ALA A 134 -1.82 -2.16 -3.79
N GLN A 135 -1.47 -3.45 -3.82
CA GLN A 135 -2.46 -4.53 -3.89
C GLN A 135 -3.36 -4.57 -2.64
N ARG A 136 -2.79 -4.34 -1.45
CA ARG A 136 -3.52 -4.39 -0.18
C ARG A 136 -4.42 -3.18 0.05
N ILE A 137 -3.99 -2.00 -0.35
CA ILE A 137 -4.79 -0.77 -0.24
C ILE A 137 -5.93 -0.78 -1.26
N HIS A 138 -5.64 -1.17 -2.50
CA HIS A 138 -6.62 -1.18 -3.59
C HIS A 138 -7.19 -2.58 -3.79
N THR A 139 -8.10 -2.99 -2.89
CA THR A 139 -8.75 -4.32 -2.95
C THR A 139 -9.80 -4.43 -4.04
N THR A 140 -10.26 -3.31 -4.61
CA THR A 140 -11.28 -3.30 -5.67
C THR A 140 -10.81 -4.09 -6.89
N PHE A 141 -11.55 -5.15 -7.26
CA PHE A 141 -11.27 -6.01 -8.41
C PHE A 141 -11.41 -5.32 -9.79
N LYS A 142 -11.82 -4.05 -9.82
CA LYS A 142 -11.97 -3.24 -11.04
C LYS A 142 -10.62 -2.92 -11.71
N TYR A 143 -9.53 -2.91 -10.96
CA TYR A 143 -8.22 -2.48 -11.43
C TYR A 143 -7.28 -3.65 -11.63
N CYS A 144 -6.52 -3.65 -12.72
CA CYS A 144 -5.44 -4.61 -12.87
C CYS A 144 -4.33 -4.32 -11.83
N PRO A 145 -3.47 -5.29 -11.48
CA PRO A 145 -2.44 -5.12 -10.47
C PRO A 145 -1.52 -3.91 -10.73
N THR A 146 -1.15 -3.66 -11.98
CA THR A 146 -0.32 -2.51 -12.38
C THR A 146 -1.02 -1.17 -12.15
N ASP A 147 -2.32 -1.08 -12.46
CA ASP A 147 -3.11 0.15 -12.24
C ASP A 147 -3.16 0.52 -10.76
N LYS A 148 -3.23 -0.48 -9.87
CA LYS A 148 -3.18 -0.26 -8.41
C LYS A 148 -1.86 0.37 -7.98
N VAL A 149 -0.74 -0.02 -8.61
CA VAL A 149 0.57 0.61 -8.36
C VAL A 149 0.56 2.06 -8.85
N VAL A 150 0.00 2.32 -10.03
CA VAL A 150 -0.14 3.69 -10.56
C VAL A 150 -1.00 4.55 -9.63
N LEU A 151 -2.10 4.00 -9.09
CA LEU A 151 -2.95 4.69 -8.12
C LEU A 151 -2.20 5.03 -6.83
N LEU A 152 -1.42 4.08 -6.31
CA LEU A 152 -0.56 4.33 -5.17
C LEU A 152 0.42 5.46 -5.48
N PHE A 153 1.09 5.46 -6.64
CA PHE A 153 2.06 6.50 -7.01
C PHE A 153 1.42 7.89 -7.17
N HIS A 154 0.21 7.97 -7.72
CA HIS A 154 -0.57 9.23 -7.74
C HIS A 154 -0.89 9.72 -6.34
N ARG A 155 -1.25 8.82 -5.43
CA ARG A 155 -1.49 9.16 -4.04
C ARG A 155 -0.23 9.65 -3.33
N LEU A 156 0.92 9.00 -3.55
CA LEU A 156 2.20 9.46 -3.01
C LEU A 156 2.52 10.88 -3.52
N ASN A 157 2.30 11.14 -4.81
CA ASN A 157 2.45 12.47 -5.37
C ASN A 157 1.52 13.51 -4.75
N ALA A 158 0.24 13.15 -4.52
CA ALA A 158 -0.72 14.04 -3.90
C ALA A 158 -0.31 14.41 -2.46
N ALA A 159 0.04 13.41 -1.65
CA ALA A 159 0.52 13.61 -0.28
C ALA A 159 1.80 14.46 -0.24
N ALA A 160 2.74 14.25 -1.18
CA ALA A 160 3.98 15.02 -1.24
C ALA A 160 3.79 16.53 -1.55
N ARG A 161 2.61 16.92 -2.05
CA ARG A 161 2.26 18.32 -2.34
C ARG A 161 1.57 19.03 -1.17
N GLU A 162 1.16 18.30 -0.14
CA GLU A 162 0.55 18.91 1.04
C GLU A 162 1.56 19.77 1.80
N GLU A 163 1.16 20.97 2.23
CA GLU A 163 2.07 21.93 2.90
C GLU A 163 2.69 21.37 4.18
N ARG A 164 1.97 20.45 4.85
CA ARG A 164 2.39 19.81 6.11
C ARG A 164 3.04 18.44 5.92
N HIS A 165 3.35 18.05 4.68
CA HIS A 165 4.01 16.77 4.41
C HIS A 165 5.42 16.73 5.01
N ALA A 166 5.69 15.71 5.82
CA ALA A 166 6.96 15.51 6.50
C ALA A 166 8.02 14.79 5.64
N GLY A 167 7.61 14.18 4.52
CA GLY A 167 8.48 13.41 3.64
C GLY A 167 9.20 14.25 2.57
N PRO A 168 9.77 13.58 1.55
CA PRO A 168 10.57 14.24 0.52
C PRO A 168 9.73 15.16 -0.37
N LYS A 169 10.17 16.41 -0.51
CA LYS A 169 9.52 17.38 -1.40
C LYS A 169 9.98 17.21 -2.85
N PRO A 170 9.10 17.47 -3.83
CA PRO A 170 9.48 17.52 -5.23
C PRO A 170 10.42 18.72 -5.50
N PRO A 171 11.45 18.57 -6.35
CA PRO A 171 12.51 19.58 -6.51
C PRO A 171 12.02 20.89 -7.14
N ASN A 172 10.94 20.87 -7.91
CA ASN A 172 10.46 22.03 -8.71
C ASN A 172 8.93 22.24 -8.62
N CYS A 173 8.31 21.98 -7.47
CA CYS A 173 6.82 22.02 -7.32
C CYS A 173 6.03 21.10 -8.26
N GLY A 174 6.71 20.18 -8.96
CA GLY A 174 6.10 19.16 -9.81
C GLY A 174 5.71 17.91 -9.03
N SER A 175 5.62 16.77 -9.74
CA SER A 175 5.37 15.47 -9.12
C SER A 175 6.67 14.86 -8.57
N LEU A 176 6.57 14.15 -7.44
CA LEU A 176 7.68 13.41 -6.85
C LEU A 176 8.07 12.22 -7.73
N ILE A 177 7.07 11.51 -8.25
CA ILE A 177 7.17 10.41 -9.21
C ILE A 177 6.65 10.91 -10.57
N LEU A 178 7.50 10.90 -11.58
CA LEU A 178 7.24 11.47 -12.91
C LEU A 178 6.71 10.41 -13.89
N GLY A 179 6.03 10.89 -14.94
CA GLY A 179 5.63 10.06 -16.09
C GLY A 179 4.59 8.99 -15.78
N LEU A 180 3.76 9.20 -14.75
CA LEU A 180 2.65 8.31 -14.46
C LEU A 180 1.55 8.45 -15.53
N PRO A 181 0.90 7.34 -15.95
CA PRO A 181 -0.29 7.39 -16.77
C PRO A 181 -1.36 8.30 -16.14
N SER A 182 -2.09 9.05 -16.97
CA SER A 182 -3.18 9.89 -16.49
C SER A 182 -4.27 9.05 -15.82
N MET A 183 -4.85 9.52 -14.72
CA MET A 183 -5.98 8.87 -14.05
C MET A 183 -7.17 8.66 -15.00
N ALA A 184 -7.37 9.56 -15.97
CA ALA A 184 -8.42 9.41 -16.98
C ALA A 184 -8.16 8.22 -17.92
N ALA A 185 -6.88 7.90 -18.20
CA ALA A 185 -6.51 6.76 -19.03
C ALA A 185 -6.80 5.41 -18.33
N LEU A 186 -6.91 5.41 -17.00
CA LEU A 186 -7.26 4.24 -16.19
C LEU A 186 -8.79 4.01 -16.09
N GLY A 187 -9.60 4.76 -16.84
CA GLY A 187 -11.06 4.62 -16.81
C GLY A 187 -11.71 5.06 -15.48
N LEU A 188 -11.01 5.87 -14.70
CA LEU A 188 -11.40 6.36 -13.36
C LEU A 188 -12.22 7.66 -13.38
N GLN A 189 -13.10 7.84 -14.37
CA GLN A 189 -14.14 8.87 -14.27
C GLN A 189 -15.37 8.27 -13.58
N ASP A 190 -15.35 8.23 -12.24
CA ASP A 190 -16.58 8.08 -11.47
C ASP A 190 -17.19 9.48 -11.27
N GLY A 191 -18.10 9.83 -12.17
CA GLY A 191 -18.96 11.00 -12.04
C GLY A 191 -20.18 10.85 -12.94
N PRO A 192 -21.40 10.67 -12.40
CA PRO A 192 -22.61 10.85 -13.18
C PRO A 192 -22.67 12.32 -13.61
N SER A 193 -22.50 12.56 -14.91
CA SER A 193 -22.88 13.81 -15.55
C SER A 193 -24.38 14.02 -15.33
N SER A 194 -24.70 14.82 -14.32
CA SER A 194 -26.06 15.24 -14.00
C SER A 194 -26.61 16.08 -15.17
N PRO A 195 -27.69 15.67 -15.84
CA PRO A 195 -28.35 16.50 -16.83
C PRO A 195 -29.45 17.31 -16.16
N GLY A 196 -29.29 18.63 -16.13
CA GLY A 196 -30.41 19.58 -16.15
C GLY A 196 -31.01 20.01 -14.82
N ALA A 197 -30.79 21.27 -14.47
CA ALA A 197 -31.85 22.16 -14.00
C ALA A 197 -31.45 23.61 -14.29
N SER A 198 -31.71 24.02 -15.55
CA SER A 198 -31.90 25.42 -15.91
C SER A 198 -33.18 25.91 -15.22
N GLY A 199 -33.07 26.96 -14.41
CA GLY A 199 -34.19 27.56 -13.69
C GLY A 199 -33.82 28.98 -13.26
N ALA A 200 -33.81 29.89 -14.23
CA ALA A 200 -33.69 31.32 -14.01
C ALA A 200 -35.02 31.92 -13.54
N ALA A 201 -35.01 32.69 -12.45
CA ALA A 201 -35.86 33.87 -12.17
C ALA A 201 -35.38 34.48 -10.82
N ALA A 202 -34.59 35.55 -10.79
CA ALA A 202 -34.98 36.95 -10.93
C ALA A 202 -36.03 37.44 -9.90
N ARG A 203 -35.59 38.26 -8.93
CA ARG A 203 -36.16 39.57 -8.49
C ARG A 203 -35.74 39.94 -7.05
N THR A 204 -34.98 41.03 -6.85
CA THR A 204 -35.40 42.36 -6.30
C THR A 204 -36.08 42.26 -4.93
N SER A 205 -35.79 43.00 -3.86
CA SER A 205 -35.26 44.35 -3.64
C SER A 205 -35.23 44.63 -2.11
N SER A 206 -34.54 45.70 -1.70
CA SER A 206 -34.76 46.59 -0.52
C SER A 206 -34.62 45.98 0.89
N ALA A 207 -33.78 46.46 1.82
CA ALA A 207 -33.43 47.80 2.34
C ALA A 207 -34.05 48.04 3.73
N SER A 208 -33.18 48.56 4.62
CA SER A 208 -33.46 49.40 5.80
C SER A 208 -33.81 48.78 7.16
N GLY A 209 -33.24 49.42 8.20
CA GLY A 209 -33.69 49.43 9.60
C GLY A 209 -32.61 48.94 10.59
N THR A 210 -31.75 49.80 11.18
CA THR A 210 -31.92 50.49 12.49
C THR A 210 -32.24 49.55 13.66
N ALA A 211 -31.77 49.68 14.90
CA ALA A 211 -30.76 50.46 15.63
C ALA A 211 -30.84 49.93 17.09
N ALA A 212 -29.82 50.25 17.89
CA ALA A 212 -29.88 50.49 19.34
C ALA A 212 -30.03 49.33 20.36
N ALA A 213 -28.99 49.26 21.20
CA ALA A 213 -28.98 49.31 22.67
C ALA A 213 -29.57 48.15 23.49
N ALA A 214 -28.70 47.45 24.22
CA ALA A 214 -28.51 47.64 25.66
C ALA A 214 -27.11 47.16 26.07
#